data_AF-A0A2E0GYP5-F1
#
_entry.id   AF-A0A2E0GYP5-F1
#
_cell.length_a   1.000
_cell.length_b   1.000
_cell.length_c   1.000
_cell.angle_alpha   90.00
_cell.angle_beta   90.00
_cell.angle_gamma   90.00
#
_symmetry.space_group_name_H-M   'P 1'
#
loop_
_entity.id
_entity.type
_entity.pdbx_description
1 polymer ?
#
loop_
_entity_poly.entity_id
_entity_poly.type
_entity_poly.pdbx_seq_one_letter_code
_entity_poly.pdbx_strand_id
1 'polypeptide(L)'
;MRLYTILLLFVILGCSRNNQDNFSLVLEIKKVNSENNTSTVNFILTNKSNNSIVSEEWDMYWSQMSGSFDNKSLPNGIRYESINGDYKKLSFKNFKLEKNSSIEFEFTMNGILERIIFGPIGVFIRDDSNNITYDVNTKINWKEAEGIEKLDLPNSITRYEQNKSTKHLHGNMVGHIVPTPKTIEKLDGKFEIRDTLVLKLPEENLVEYEEEIFMYFEKVENFLDIKNVLYTSGGEPPNIEVINLSDRSDDIQRDGYILNIYEGIIQIKVIDKSGLSHALTSLLQLFMNAKNEGSN
;
A
#
# COMPACT_ATOMS: atom_id res chain seq x y z
N MET A 1 64.92 -1.48 17.24
CA MET A 1 63.55 -1.06 17.60
C MET A 1 62.60 -2.13 17.09
N ARG A 2 62.03 -2.96 17.98
CA ARG A 2 61.20 -4.11 17.59
C ARG A 2 59.78 -3.64 17.29
N LEU A 3 59.33 -3.78 16.05
CA LEU A 3 57.96 -3.50 15.62
C LEU A 3 57.09 -4.71 15.98
N TYR A 4 56.19 -4.56 16.95
CA TYR A 4 55.16 -5.56 17.23
C TYR A 4 54.02 -5.39 16.23
N THR A 5 53.78 -6.41 15.42
CA THR A 5 52.59 -6.49 14.56
C THR A 5 51.46 -7.09 15.38
N ILE A 6 50.48 -6.27 15.78
CA ILE A 6 49.25 -6.72 16.44
C ILE A 6 48.32 -7.23 15.34
N LEU A 7 48.17 -8.55 15.25
CA LEU A 7 47.16 -9.21 14.41
C LEU A 7 45.84 -9.23 15.19
N LEU A 8 44.91 -8.34 14.85
CA LEU A 8 43.59 -8.28 15.46
C LEU A 8 42.68 -9.33 14.79
N LEU A 9 42.51 -10.49 15.43
CA LEU A 9 41.53 -11.50 15.03
C LEU A 9 40.12 -11.01 15.43
N PHE A 10 39.39 -10.43 14.48
CA PHE A 10 37.94 -10.29 14.59
C PHE A 10 37.28 -11.65 14.35
N VAL A 11 36.98 -12.38 15.42
CA VAL A 11 36.07 -13.53 15.35
C VAL A 11 34.66 -12.99 15.28
N ILE A 12 34.14 -12.89 14.04
CA ILE A 12 32.73 -12.64 13.78
C ILE A 12 31.97 -13.92 14.14
N LEU A 13 31.58 -14.07 15.41
CA LEU A 13 30.51 -14.99 15.78
C LEU A 13 29.21 -14.39 15.25
N GLY A 14 28.97 -14.57 13.96
CA GLY A 14 27.64 -14.43 13.40
C GLY A 14 26.77 -15.46 14.09
N CYS A 15 25.90 -15.02 15.00
CA CYS A 15 24.73 -15.80 15.38
C CYS A 15 23.90 -15.97 14.11
N SER A 16 24.11 -17.05 13.36
CA SER A 16 23.02 -17.59 12.56
C SER A 16 21.95 -17.96 13.58
N ARG A 17 20.86 -17.19 13.61
CA ARG A 17 19.62 -17.65 14.25
C ARG A 17 19.26 -18.93 13.50
N ASN A 18 19.69 -20.08 14.01
CA ASN A 18 19.16 -21.35 13.58
C ASN A 18 17.67 -21.20 13.85
N ASN A 19 16.85 -21.05 12.81
CA ASN A 19 15.41 -21.18 12.93
C ASN A 19 15.15 -22.62 13.39
N GLN A 20 15.21 -22.84 14.71
CA GLN A 20 15.03 -24.15 15.34
C GLN A 20 13.58 -24.60 15.21
N ASP A 21 12.64 -23.66 15.04
CA ASP A 21 11.22 -23.91 14.88
C ASP A 21 10.85 -23.90 13.40
N ASN A 22 10.65 -25.09 12.85
CA ASN A 22 10.30 -25.33 11.46
C ASN A 22 8.93 -26.02 11.39
N PHE A 23 7.91 -25.29 11.80
CA PHE A 23 6.51 -25.70 11.65
C PHE A 23 5.94 -25.07 10.38
N SER A 24 5.11 -25.83 9.67
CA SER A 24 4.42 -25.35 8.48
C SER A 24 3.00 -25.89 8.38
N LEU A 25 2.06 -25.04 7.99
CA LEU A 25 0.70 -25.38 7.67
C LEU A 25 0.46 -25.23 6.18
N VAL A 26 0.02 -26.30 5.52
CA VAL A 26 -0.56 -26.25 4.19
C VAL A 26 -2.06 -26.45 4.30
N LEU A 27 -2.83 -25.48 3.80
CA LEU A 27 -4.24 -25.68 3.50
C LEU A 27 -4.38 -25.94 2.00
N GLU A 28 -4.74 -27.16 1.65
CA GLU A 28 -5.04 -27.54 0.28
C GLU A 28 -6.56 -27.51 0.08
N ILE A 29 -7.06 -26.53 -0.66
CA ILE A 29 -8.45 -26.49 -1.08
C ILE A 29 -8.62 -27.60 -2.13
N LYS A 30 -9.31 -28.68 -1.77
CA LYS A 30 -9.56 -29.83 -2.65
C LYS A 30 -10.71 -29.55 -3.60
N LYS A 31 -11.75 -28.90 -3.08
CA LYS A 31 -13.00 -28.65 -3.81
C LYS A 31 -13.65 -27.36 -3.35
N VAL A 32 -14.25 -26.65 -4.28
CA VAL A 32 -15.09 -25.48 -4.07
C VAL A 32 -16.50 -25.80 -4.54
N ASN A 33 -17.48 -25.58 -3.67
CA ASN A 33 -18.89 -25.68 -3.99
C ASN A 33 -19.52 -24.28 -3.92
N SER A 34 -19.62 -23.63 -5.07
CA SER A 34 -20.20 -22.29 -5.22
C SER A 34 -21.69 -22.24 -4.88
N GLU A 35 -22.44 -23.32 -5.08
CA GLU A 35 -23.88 -23.38 -4.83
C GLU A 35 -24.19 -23.38 -3.32
N ASN A 36 -23.37 -24.09 -2.55
CA ASN A 36 -23.53 -24.20 -1.09
C ASN A 36 -22.63 -23.23 -0.32
N ASN A 37 -21.79 -22.46 -1.02
CA ASN A 37 -20.75 -21.61 -0.45
C ASN A 37 -19.88 -22.38 0.57
N THR A 38 -19.33 -23.53 0.16
CA THR A 38 -18.44 -24.35 0.99
C THR A 38 -17.20 -24.77 0.24
N SER A 39 -16.16 -25.13 0.98
CA SER A 39 -14.94 -25.72 0.43
C SER A 39 -14.57 -26.98 1.20
N THR A 40 -14.09 -28.01 0.49
CA THR A 40 -13.40 -29.14 1.10
C THR A 40 -11.92 -28.79 1.20
N VAL A 41 -11.36 -28.89 2.40
CA VAL A 41 -9.98 -28.46 2.68
C VAL A 41 -9.22 -29.60 3.34
N ASN A 42 -8.06 -29.93 2.80
CA ASN A 42 -7.08 -30.80 3.45
C ASN A 42 -6.10 -29.93 4.26
N PHE A 43 -6.05 -30.17 5.56
CA PHE A 43 -5.19 -29.51 6.52
C PHE A 43 -3.94 -30.36 6.72
N ILE A 44 -2.76 -29.80 6.48
CA ILE A 44 -1.49 -30.51 6.69
C ILE A 44 -0.58 -29.63 7.56
N LEU A 45 -0.46 -30.00 8.83
CA LEU A 45 0.49 -29.37 9.76
C LEU A 45 1.71 -30.24 9.91
N THR A 46 2.85 -29.74 9.46
CA THR A 46 4.13 -30.45 9.49
C THR A 46 5.06 -29.82 10.52
N ASN A 47 5.73 -30.67 11.30
CA ASN A 47 6.80 -30.30 12.19
C ASN A 47 8.13 -30.87 11.67
N LYS A 48 9.00 -30.00 11.14
CA LYS A 48 10.39 -30.32 10.76
C LYS A 48 11.41 -29.78 11.77
N SER A 49 10.94 -29.35 12.94
CA SER A 49 11.78 -28.88 14.03
C SER A 49 12.37 -30.06 14.80
N ASN A 50 13.25 -29.74 15.75
CA ASN A 50 13.72 -30.70 16.76
C ASN A 50 12.80 -30.79 17.99
N ASN A 51 11.75 -29.96 18.05
CA ASN A 51 10.78 -29.91 19.14
C ASN A 51 9.63 -30.88 18.85
N SER A 52 8.98 -31.40 19.89
CA SER A 52 7.76 -32.19 19.78
C SER A 52 6.69 -31.56 20.66
N ILE A 53 5.45 -31.54 20.18
CA ILE A 53 4.28 -31.12 20.96
C ILE A 53 3.58 -32.38 21.41
N VAL A 54 3.77 -32.74 22.69
CA VAL A 54 3.29 -33.99 23.29
C VAL A 54 2.34 -33.76 24.46
N SER A 55 1.97 -32.51 24.70
CA SER A 55 0.95 -32.12 25.67
C SER A 55 -0.40 -32.74 25.35
N GLU A 56 -1.20 -33.01 26.39
CA GLU A 56 -2.54 -33.58 26.23
C GLU A 56 -3.47 -32.64 25.45
N GLU A 57 -3.28 -31.33 25.65
CA GLU A 57 -4.02 -30.27 24.97
C GLU A 57 -3.06 -29.15 24.56
N TRP A 58 -3.21 -28.68 23.32
CA TRP A 58 -2.51 -27.52 22.75
C TRP A 58 -3.38 -26.87 21.67
N ASP A 59 -3.03 -25.64 21.31
CA ASP A 59 -3.87 -24.81 20.44
C ASP A 59 -3.09 -24.18 19.29
N MET A 60 -3.78 -23.93 18.18
CA MET A 60 -3.33 -23.02 17.13
C MET A 60 -4.20 -21.78 17.10
N TYR A 61 -3.58 -20.64 16.81
CA TYR A 61 -4.25 -19.36 16.68
C TYR A 61 -3.81 -18.65 15.41
N TRP A 62 -4.72 -17.87 14.82
CA TRP A 62 -4.46 -17.08 13.61
C TRP A 62 -5.52 -16.01 13.39
N SER A 63 -5.28 -15.14 12.41
CA SER A 63 -6.32 -14.24 11.88
C SER A 63 -6.81 -14.72 10.51
N GLN A 64 -8.12 -14.67 10.27
CA GLN A 64 -8.74 -15.11 9.02
C GLN A 64 -10.02 -14.31 8.75
N MET A 65 -10.11 -13.71 7.56
CA MET A 65 -11.21 -12.83 7.16
C MET A 65 -12.42 -13.59 6.58
N SER A 66 -12.20 -14.75 5.98
CA SER A 66 -13.28 -15.53 5.35
C SER A 66 -13.12 -17.01 5.64
N GLY A 67 -14.24 -17.72 5.66
CA GLY A 67 -14.27 -19.14 5.96
C GLY A 67 -14.40 -19.42 7.46
N SER A 68 -15.13 -20.47 7.81
CA SER A 68 -15.15 -21.04 9.16
C SER A 68 -15.14 -22.55 9.07
N PHE A 69 -14.47 -23.24 9.99
CA PHE A 69 -14.36 -24.68 9.89
C PHE A 69 -15.63 -25.30 10.48
N ASP A 70 -16.26 -26.22 9.76
CA ASP A 70 -17.40 -26.97 10.29
C ASP A 70 -16.88 -28.00 11.30
N ASN A 71 -17.14 -27.73 12.59
CA ASN A 71 -16.78 -28.61 13.70
C ASN A 71 -17.30 -30.04 13.54
N LYS A 72 -18.40 -30.27 12.81
CA LYS A 72 -18.93 -31.63 12.57
C LYS A 72 -18.09 -32.44 11.59
N SER A 73 -17.28 -31.77 10.78
CA SER A 73 -16.39 -32.37 9.79
C SER A 73 -14.96 -32.57 10.29
N LEU A 74 -14.62 -32.01 11.46
CA LEU A 74 -13.28 -32.15 12.05
C LEU A 74 -13.11 -33.52 12.73
N PRO A 75 -11.87 -34.06 12.77
CA PRO A 75 -11.58 -35.26 13.55
C PRO A 75 -11.92 -35.12 15.03
N ASN A 76 -12.25 -36.24 15.66
CA ASN A 76 -12.45 -36.29 17.11
C ASN A 76 -11.22 -35.75 17.85
N GLY A 77 -11.44 -34.84 18.79
CA GLY A 77 -10.38 -34.18 19.55
C GLY A 77 -9.86 -32.89 18.91
N ILE A 78 -10.35 -32.51 17.73
CA ILE A 78 -10.06 -31.20 17.11
C ILE A 78 -11.30 -30.32 17.18
N ARG A 79 -11.14 -29.07 17.63
CA ARG A 79 -12.25 -28.11 17.72
C ARG A 79 -11.85 -26.73 17.22
N TYR A 80 -12.61 -26.22 16.27
CA TYR A 80 -12.50 -24.86 15.77
C TYR A 80 -13.39 -23.89 16.58
N GLU A 81 -12.86 -22.71 16.83
CA GLU A 81 -13.54 -21.61 17.50
C GLU A 81 -13.20 -20.27 16.83
N SER A 82 -14.21 -19.43 16.66
CA SER A 82 -14.03 -18.02 16.31
C SER A 82 -14.08 -17.21 17.60
N ILE A 83 -12.92 -16.78 18.10
CA ILE A 83 -12.82 -16.11 19.41
C ILE A 83 -13.44 -14.72 19.34
N ASN A 84 -12.93 -13.88 18.45
CA ASN A 84 -13.45 -12.53 18.23
C ASN A 84 -13.04 -12.01 16.86
N GLY A 85 -14.01 -11.52 16.07
CA GLY A 85 -13.77 -11.04 14.71
C GLY A 85 -12.98 -12.07 13.90
N ASP A 86 -11.83 -11.67 13.38
CA ASP A 86 -10.98 -12.51 12.53
C ASP A 86 -10.08 -13.46 13.34
N TYR A 87 -10.00 -13.33 14.67
CA TYR A 87 -9.11 -14.15 15.50
C TYR A 87 -9.72 -15.53 15.76
N LYS A 88 -9.05 -16.56 15.26
CA LYS A 88 -9.51 -17.95 15.25
C LYS A 88 -8.62 -18.83 16.09
N LYS A 89 -9.18 -19.96 16.51
CA LYS A 89 -8.53 -20.98 17.30
C LYS A 89 -8.87 -22.38 16.80
N LEU A 90 -7.88 -23.26 16.83
CA LEU A 90 -8.03 -24.70 16.63
C LEU A 90 -7.40 -25.44 17.81
N SER A 91 -8.23 -26.07 18.63
CA SER A 91 -7.77 -26.88 19.76
C SER A 91 -7.51 -28.31 19.34
N PHE A 92 -6.44 -28.88 19.86
CA PHE A 92 -6.03 -30.25 19.67
C PHE A 92 -5.98 -30.97 21.01
N LYS A 93 -6.81 -31.99 21.18
CA LYS A 93 -6.88 -32.84 22.38
C LYS A 93 -6.53 -34.28 22.05
N ASN A 94 -5.60 -34.85 22.80
CA ASN A 94 -5.04 -36.18 22.57
C ASN A 94 -4.30 -36.32 21.21
N PHE A 95 -3.81 -35.22 20.66
CA PHE A 95 -2.94 -35.21 19.47
C PHE A 95 -1.51 -34.90 19.86
N LYS A 96 -0.57 -35.59 19.23
CA LYS A 96 0.86 -35.31 19.34
C LYS A 96 1.40 -34.89 17.98
N LEU A 97 2.21 -33.85 17.96
CA LEU A 97 2.97 -33.43 16.80
C LEU A 97 4.45 -33.66 17.08
N GLU A 98 4.91 -34.88 16.83
CA GLU A 98 6.30 -35.29 17.06
C GLU A 98 7.26 -34.62 16.07
N LYS A 99 8.54 -34.57 16.43
CA LYS A 99 9.61 -34.15 15.53
C LYS A 99 9.54 -34.91 14.19
N ASN A 100 9.72 -34.19 13.09
CA ASN A 100 9.68 -34.73 11.73
C ASN A 100 8.39 -35.50 11.38
N SER A 101 7.26 -35.13 11.98
CA SER A 101 5.95 -35.72 11.72
C SER A 101 4.97 -34.70 11.13
N SER A 102 3.78 -35.16 10.73
CA SER A 102 2.69 -34.30 10.29
C SER A 102 1.35 -34.80 10.84
N ILE A 103 0.45 -33.85 11.07
CA ILE A 103 -0.98 -34.11 11.27
C ILE A 103 -1.68 -33.70 9.99
N GLU A 104 -2.44 -34.63 9.41
CA GLU A 104 -3.18 -34.42 8.17
C GLU A 104 -4.63 -34.87 8.34
N PHE A 105 -5.57 -34.03 7.93
CA PHE A 105 -6.99 -34.38 7.89
C PHE A 105 -7.77 -33.47 6.94
N GLU A 106 -8.85 -34.00 6.39
CA GLU A 106 -9.80 -33.24 5.58
C GLU A 106 -10.95 -32.72 6.45
N PHE A 107 -11.47 -31.54 6.11
CA PHE A 107 -12.66 -30.96 6.73
C PHE A 107 -13.43 -30.07 5.76
N THR A 108 -14.67 -29.75 6.12
CA THR A 108 -15.52 -28.80 5.41
C THR A 108 -15.32 -27.41 5.98
N MET A 109 -14.94 -26.46 5.14
CA MET A 109 -14.96 -25.03 5.44
C MET A 109 -16.26 -24.43 4.91
N ASN A 110 -17.03 -23.78 5.79
CA ASN A 110 -18.14 -22.93 5.41
C ASN A 110 -17.58 -21.62 4.86
N GLY A 111 -17.82 -21.33 3.60
CA GLY A 111 -17.24 -20.21 2.86
C GLY A 111 -16.20 -20.65 1.82
N ILE A 112 -15.91 -19.73 0.91
CA ILE A 112 -14.92 -19.87 -0.15
C ILE A 112 -13.87 -18.77 0.04
N LEU A 113 -12.59 -19.11 -0.06
CA LEU A 113 -11.51 -18.13 -0.04
C LEU A 113 -11.41 -17.43 -1.39
N GLU A 114 -12.07 -16.28 -1.53
CA GLU A 114 -11.99 -15.47 -2.76
C GLU A 114 -10.58 -14.93 -3.03
N ARG A 115 -9.76 -14.79 -1.99
CA ARG A 115 -8.36 -14.38 -2.06
C ARG A 115 -7.54 -15.16 -1.04
N ILE A 116 -6.27 -15.42 -1.37
CA ILE A 116 -5.33 -16.09 -0.45
C ILE A 116 -5.21 -15.32 0.87
N ILE A 117 -5.22 -13.98 0.81
CA ILE A 117 -5.16 -13.11 1.99
C ILE A 117 -6.38 -13.23 2.92
N PHE A 118 -7.46 -13.88 2.48
CA PHE A 118 -8.62 -14.11 3.34
C PHE A 118 -8.49 -15.37 4.19
N GLY A 119 -7.53 -16.24 3.88
CA GLY A 119 -7.22 -17.41 4.67
C GLY A 119 -6.36 -17.08 5.90
N PRO A 120 -5.76 -18.09 6.55
CA PRO A 120 -4.97 -17.89 7.76
C PRO A 120 -3.71 -17.03 7.56
N ILE A 121 -3.60 -15.99 8.39
CA ILE A 121 -2.43 -15.11 8.50
C ILE A 121 -1.92 -15.11 9.94
N GLY A 122 -0.59 -15.10 10.10
CA GLY A 122 0.05 -15.04 11.41
C GLY A 122 -0.26 -16.26 12.28
N VAL A 123 -0.20 -17.46 11.68
CA VAL A 123 -0.50 -18.71 12.41
C VAL A 123 0.62 -19.01 13.40
N PHE A 124 0.25 -19.33 14.62
CA PHE A 124 1.17 -19.84 15.64
C PHE A 124 0.54 -20.97 16.45
N ILE A 125 1.39 -21.84 16.98
CA ILE A 125 1.02 -22.89 17.93
C ILE A 125 1.34 -22.41 19.34
N ARG A 126 0.44 -22.68 20.28
CA ARG A 126 0.62 -22.47 21.72
C ARG A 126 0.60 -23.82 22.43
N ASP A 127 1.74 -24.19 23.01
CA ASP A 127 1.84 -25.34 23.91
C ASP A 127 1.85 -24.84 25.36
N ASP A 128 0.66 -24.78 25.96
CA ASP A 128 0.49 -24.24 27.32
C ASP A 128 1.21 -25.08 28.38
N SER A 129 1.40 -26.38 28.15
CA SER A 129 2.09 -27.27 29.11
C SER A 129 3.57 -26.89 29.28
N ASN A 130 4.20 -26.45 28.19
CA ASN A 130 5.60 -26.02 28.20
C ASN A 130 5.76 -24.49 28.25
N ASN A 131 4.65 -23.73 28.19
CA ASN A 131 4.61 -22.27 28.08
C ASN A 131 5.45 -21.74 26.89
N ILE A 132 5.36 -22.41 25.74
CA ILE A 132 6.08 -22.06 24.51
C ILE A 132 5.10 -21.74 23.40
N THR A 133 5.50 -20.79 22.55
CA THR A 133 4.79 -20.43 21.31
C THR A 133 5.72 -20.67 20.12
N TYR A 134 5.18 -21.27 19.06
CA TYR A 134 5.92 -21.57 17.84
C TYR A 134 5.25 -20.89 16.64
N ASP A 135 6.03 -20.15 15.85
CA ASP A 135 5.55 -19.59 14.59
C ASP A 135 5.34 -20.71 13.56
N VAL A 136 4.29 -20.58 12.75
CA VAL A 136 3.93 -21.55 11.70
C VAL A 136 3.93 -20.86 10.34
N ASN A 137 4.77 -21.36 9.43
CA ASN A 137 4.77 -20.91 8.04
C ASN A 137 3.53 -21.43 7.31
N THR A 138 2.77 -20.56 6.65
CA THR A 138 1.53 -20.94 5.98
C THR A 138 1.64 -20.98 4.46
N LYS A 139 0.92 -21.92 3.85
CA LYS A 139 0.72 -21.98 2.40
C LYS A 139 -0.71 -22.41 2.10
N ILE A 140 -1.32 -21.78 1.10
CA ILE A 140 -2.64 -22.16 0.59
C ILE A 140 -2.49 -22.64 -0.85
N ASN A 141 -2.83 -23.91 -1.11
CA ASN A 141 -2.90 -24.48 -2.44
C ASN A 141 -4.36 -24.50 -2.88
N TRP A 142 -4.71 -23.82 -3.97
CA TRP A 142 -6.11 -23.67 -4.42
C TRP A 142 -6.32 -23.86 -5.92
N LYS A 143 -5.26 -23.76 -6.72
CA LYS A 143 -5.35 -23.72 -8.20
C LYS A 143 -5.93 -24.99 -8.80
N GLU A 144 -5.69 -26.12 -8.16
CA GLU A 144 -6.13 -27.44 -8.61
C GLU A 144 -7.44 -27.88 -7.93
N ALA A 145 -8.11 -26.98 -7.20
CA ALA A 145 -9.36 -27.30 -6.52
C ALA A 145 -10.47 -27.61 -7.53
N GLU A 146 -11.16 -28.73 -7.35
CA GLU A 146 -12.35 -29.05 -8.16
C GLU A 146 -13.43 -27.96 -7.97
N GLY A 147 -14.03 -27.45 -9.04
CA GLY A 147 -15.07 -26.43 -8.97
C GLY A 147 -14.55 -24.99 -8.89
N ILE A 148 -13.23 -24.78 -8.86
CA ILE A 148 -12.63 -23.44 -8.86
C ILE A 148 -12.94 -22.67 -10.16
N GLU A 149 -13.11 -23.38 -11.26
CA GLU A 149 -13.48 -22.83 -12.56
C GLU A 149 -14.85 -22.14 -12.55
N LYS A 150 -15.73 -22.51 -11.62
CA LYS A 150 -17.06 -21.89 -11.45
C LYS A 150 -17.00 -20.52 -10.80
N LEU A 151 -15.86 -20.12 -10.22
CA LEU A 151 -15.68 -18.81 -9.61
C LEU A 151 -15.38 -17.70 -10.63
N ASP A 152 -15.23 -18.04 -11.92
CA ASP A 152 -14.91 -17.10 -13.01
C ASP A 152 -13.76 -16.14 -12.66
N LEU A 153 -12.67 -16.70 -12.11
CA LEU A 153 -11.54 -15.89 -11.66
C LEU A 153 -10.90 -15.16 -12.84
N PRO A 154 -10.57 -13.86 -12.71
CA PRO A 154 -9.96 -13.10 -13.78
C PRO A 154 -8.59 -13.70 -14.13
N ASN A 155 -8.34 -13.86 -15.42
CA ASN A 155 -7.08 -14.36 -15.96
C ASN A 155 -6.53 -13.40 -17.02
N SER A 156 -5.35 -13.68 -17.56
CA SER A 156 -4.71 -12.81 -18.55
C SER A 156 -5.57 -12.59 -19.80
N ILE A 157 -6.32 -13.60 -20.25
CA ILE A 157 -7.19 -13.53 -21.42
C ILE A 157 -8.41 -12.64 -21.12
N THR A 158 -9.12 -12.87 -20.02
CA THR A 158 -10.29 -12.05 -19.67
C THR A 158 -9.90 -10.61 -19.38
N ARG A 159 -8.73 -10.36 -18.75
CA ARG A 159 -8.18 -9.01 -18.57
C ARG A 159 -7.78 -8.35 -19.88
N TYR A 160 -7.22 -9.09 -20.83
CA TYR A 160 -6.90 -8.57 -22.17
C TYR A 160 -8.16 -8.10 -22.90
N GLU A 161 -9.21 -8.94 -22.93
CA GLU A 161 -10.47 -8.58 -23.61
C GLU A 161 -11.18 -7.41 -22.91
N GLN A 162 -11.17 -7.36 -21.57
CA GLN A 162 -11.71 -6.22 -20.81
C GLN A 162 -10.99 -4.90 -21.14
N ASN A 163 -9.69 -4.95 -21.39
CA ASN A 163 -8.87 -3.78 -21.67
C ASN A 163 -8.76 -3.43 -23.16
N LYS A 164 -9.44 -4.17 -24.05
CA LYS A 164 -9.34 -4.01 -25.51
C LYS A 164 -9.81 -2.64 -26.02
N SER A 165 -10.70 -1.98 -25.29
CA SER A 165 -11.16 -0.63 -25.59
C SER A 165 -10.14 0.44 -25.18
N THR A 166 -9.20 0.12 -24.28
CA THR A 166 -8.14 1.05 -23.87
C THR A 166 -7.09 1.14 -24.97
N LYS A 167 -6.59 2.36 -25.21
CA LYS A 167 -5.57 2.64 -26.21
C LYS A 167 -4.43 3.42 -25.57
N HIS A 168 -3.23 3.18 -26.06
CA HIS A 168 -2.11 4.03 -25.75
C HIS A 168 -2.35 5.41 -26.38
N LEU A 169 -2.31 6.45 -25.56
CA LEU A 169 -2.40 7.83 -26.02
C LEU A 169 -0.99 8.37 -26.25
N HIS A 170 -0.79 9.06 -27.37
CA HIS A 170 0.40 9.90 -27.55
C HIS A 170 0.39 11.05 -26.53
N GLY A 171 1.56 11.49 -26.08
CA GLY A 171 1.69 12.49 -25.00
C GLY A 171 0.94 13.79 -25.27
N ASN A 172 0.86 14.24 -26.53
CA ASN A 172 0.10 15.43 -26.93
C ASN A 172 -1.43 15.30 -26.79
N MET A 173 -1.95 14.10 -26.50
CA MET A 173 -3.37 13.84 -26.22
C MET A 173 -3.67 13.70 -24.72
N VAL A 174 -2.64 13.76 -23.87
CA VAL A 174 -2.78 13.66 -22.42
C VAL A 174 -2.82 15.07 -21.84
N GLY A 175 -3.82 15.35 -21.00
CA GLY A 175 -3.90 16.63 -20.30
C GLY A 175 -2.76 16.77 -19.29
N HIS A 176 -2.16 17.95 -19.22
CA HIS A 176 -1.03 18.23 -18.32
C HIS A 176 -1.45 18.54 -16.86
N ILE A 177 -2.75 18.61 -16.57
CA ILE A 177 -3.27 18.92 -15.24
C ILE A 177 -4.40 17.94 -14.92
N VAL A 178 -4.32 17.31 -13.75
CA VAL A 178 -5.31 16.40 -13.17
C VAL A 178 -5.67 16.86 -11.74
N PRO A 179 -6.96 17.03 -11.40
CA PRO A 179 -8.12 16.97 -12.29
C PRO A 179 -8.08 18.01 -13.42
N THR A 180 -8.69 17.70 -14.56
CA THR A 180 -8.73 18.63 -15.72
C THR A 180 -9.42 19.93 -15.34
N PRO A 181 -8.77 21.10 -15.50
CA PRO A 181 -9.40 22.39 -15.27
C PRO A 181 -10.68 22.57 -16.08
N LYS A 182 -11.63 23.35 -15.55
CA LYS A 182 -12.91 23.63 -16.21
C LYS A 182 -12.73 24.24 -17.61
N THR A 183 -11.72 25.10 -17.74
CA THR A 183 -11.33 25.74 -18.99
C THR A 183 -9.82 25.77 -19.08
N ILE A 184 -9.27 25.50 -20.26
CA ILE A 184 -7.85 25.66 -20.58
C ILE A 184 -7.77 26.33 -21.94
N GLU A 185 -7.00 27.42 -22.02
CA GLU A 185 -6.65 28.07 -23.28
C GLU A 185 -5.12 28.04 -23.42
N LYS A 186 -4.63 27.50 -24.54
CA LYS A 186 -3.19 27.46 -24.83
C LYS A 186 -2.86 28.65 -25.73
N LEU A 187 -2.00 29.54 -25.23
CA LEU A 187 -1.49 30.68 -25.96
C LEU A 187 -0.14 30.36 -26.62
N ASP A 188 0.21 31.12 -27.65
CA ASP A 188 1.56 31.11 -28.20
C ASP A 188 2.52 31.80 -27.21
N GLY A 189 3.69 31.18 -26.96
CA GLY A 189 4.70 31.70 -26.04
C GLY A 189 5.31 30.60 -25.16
N LYS A 190 6.20 31.01 -24.26
CA LYS A 190 6.83 30.13 -23.26
C LYS A 190 7.07 30.86 -21.95
N PHE A 191 7.03 30.10 -20.85
CA PHE A 191 7.54 30.53 -19.56
C PHE A 191 8.77 29.69 -19.23
N GLU A 192 9.92 30.33 -19.07
CA GLU A 192 11.16 29.68 -18.67
C GLU A 192 11.18 29.55 -17.14
N ILE A 193 11.26 28.30 -16.66
CA ILE A 193 11.29 28.01 -15.23
C ILE A 193 12.68 28.39 -14.69
N ARG A 194 12.72 29.24 -13.67
CA ARG A 194 13.98 29.70 -13.05
C ARG A 194 14.43 28.75 -11.94
N ASP A 195 15.73 28.73 -11.66
CA ASP A 195 16.33 28.01 -10.51
C ASP A 195 15.79 28.51 -9.15
N THR A 196 15.31 29.74 -9.11
CA THR A 196 14.61 30.33 -7.95
C THR A 196 13.27 30.93 -8.37
N LEU A 197 12.18 30.49 -7.74
CA LEU A 197 10.86 31.09 -7.85
C LEU A 197 10.67 32.13 -6.75
N VAL A 198 10.19 33.31 -7.14
CA VAL A 198 9.96 34.45 -6.26
C VAL A 198 8.46 34.72 -6.25
N LEU A 199 7.82 34.38 -5.13
CA LEU A 199 6.38 34.44 -4.94
C LEU A 199 5.98 35.72 -4.21
N LYS A 200 5.13 36.53 -4.84
CA LYS A 200 4.47 37.68 -4.20
C LYS A 200 3.06 37.30 -3.78
N LEU A 201 2.75 37.58 -2.51
CA LEU A 201 1.43 37.38 -1.91
C LEU A 201 0.74 38.73 -1.67
N PRO A 202 -0.60 38.77 -1.58
CA PRO A 202 -1.31 39.95 -1.11
C PRO A 202 -1.00 40.19 0.37
N GLU A 203 -0.65 41.43 0.74
CA GLU A 203 -0.16 41.78 2.08
C GLU A 203 -1.18 41.41 3.17
N GLU A 204 -2.47 41.56 2.87
CA GLU A 204 -3.57 41.29 3.79
C GLU A 204 -3.85 39.79 4.05
N ASN A 205 -3.33 38.86 3.25
CA ASN A 205 -3.61 37.41 3.37
C ASN A 205 -2.38 36.54 3.66
N LEU A 206 -1.24 37.13 4.01
CA LEU A 206 0.00 36.38 4.25
C LEU A 206 -0.17 35.21 5.23
N VAL A 207 -0.86 35.46 6.35
CA VAL A 207 -1.10 34.44 7.39
C VAL A 207 -2.10 33.38 6.93
N GLU A 208 -3.07 33.76 6.09
CA GLU A 208 -4.11 32.82 5.63
C GLU A 208 -3.55 31.76 4.67
N TYR A 209 -2.54 32.11 3.89
CA TYR A 209 -1.97 31.29 2.82
C TYR A 209 -0.66 30.57 3.20
N GLU A 210 -0.15 30.80 4.41
CA GLU A 210 1.18 30.33 4.83
C GLU A 210 1.35 28.80 4.66
N GLU A 211 0.35 28.02 5.06
CA GLU A 211 0.39 26.56 4.99
C GLU A 211 0.44 26.07 3.53
N GLU A 212 -0.40 26.60 2.65
CA GLU A 212 -0.44 26.23 1.23
C GLU A 212 0.87 26.58 0.52
N ILE A 213 1.45 27.74 0.84
CA ILE A 213 2.73 28.16 0.27
C ILE A 213 3.87 27.27 0.76
N PHE A 214 3.94 27.00 2.07
CA PHE A 214 4.99 26.15 2.62
C PHE A 214 4.97 24.76 2.01
N MET A 215 3.78 24.14 1.91
CA MET A 215 3.61 22.85 1.25
C MET A 215 4.01 22.89 -0.23
N TYR A 216 3.71 23.98 -0.94
CA TYR A 216 4.12 24.14 -2.33
C TYR A 216 5.64 24.25 -2.47
N PHE A 217 6.29 25.07 -1.62
CA PHE A 217 7.74 25.24 -1.62
C PHE A 217 8.46 23.93 -1.33
N GLU A 218 8.03 23.20 -0.31
CA GLU A 218 8.59 21.88 0.02
C GLU A 218 8.50 20.91 -1.17
N LYS A 219 7.36 20.87 -1.88
CA LYS A 219 7.19 20.00 -3.06
C LYS A 219 8.06 20.45 -4.23
N VAL A 220 8.11 21.74 -4.53
CA VAL A 220 8.92 22.27 -5.63
C VAL A 220 10.40 21.98 -5.37
N GLU A 221 10.89 22.20 -4.16
CA GLU A 221 12.28 21.89 -3.81
C GLU A 221 12.56 20.38 -3.92
N ASN A 222 11.72 19.55 -3.31
CA ASN A 222 11.95 18.10 -3.27
C ASN A 222 11.82 17.41 -4.64
N PHE A 223 10.89 17.84 -5.50
CA PHE A 223 10.63 17.18 -6.78
C PHE A 223 11.31 17.86 -7.97
N LEU A 224 11.48 19.18 -7.91
CA LEU A 224 11.99 19.95 -9.02
C LEU A 224 13.44 20.43 -8.81
N ASP A 225 13.95 20.44 -7.58
CA ASP A 225 15.26 21.04 -7.22
C ASP A 225 15.30 22.55 -7.53
N ILE A 226 14.15 23.21 -7.37
CA ILE A 226 13.98 24.65 -7.59
C ILE A 226 13.76 25.31 -6.23
N LYS A 227 14.53 26.34 -5.93
CA LYS A 227 14.40 27.11 -4.69
C LYS A 227 13.19 28.01 -4.74
N ASN A 228 12.57 28.26 -3.60
CA ASN A 228 11.44 29.19 -3.53
C ASN A 228 11.66 30.24 -2.45
N VAL A 229 11.31 31.48 -2.75
CA VAL A 229 11.40 32.58 -1.78
C VAL A 229 10.15 33.44 -1.88
N LEU A 230 9.73 33.99 -0.73
CA LEU A 230 8.73 35.05 -0.70
C LEU A 230 9.37 36.37 -1.14
N TYR A 231 8.64 37.13 -1.95
CA TYR A 231 9.04 38.47 -2.38
C TYR A 231 9.16 39.42 -1.18
N THR A 232 10.22 40.21 -1.16
CA THR A 232 10.41 41.31 -0.20
C THR A 232 10.72 42.59 -0.97
N SER A 233 10.23 43.74 -0.47
CA SER A 233 10.47 45.04 -1.11
C SER A 233 11.97 45.31 -1.23
N GLY A 234 12.46 45.52 -2.46
CA GLY A 234 13.88 45.69 -2.78
C GLY A 234 14.64 44.41 -3.13
N GLY A 235 13.98 43.25 -3.15
CA GLY A 235 14.51 41.97 -3.63
C GLY A 235 14.36 41.76 -5.14
N GLU A 236 14.58 40.52 -5.60
CA GLU A 236 14.32 40.13 -6.99
C GLU A 236 12.84 40.31 -7.37
N PRO A 237 12.54 40.69 -8.63
CA PRO A 237 11.16 40.84 -9.06
C PRO A 237 10.42 39.50 -9.03
N PRO A 238 9.14 39.48 -8.59
CA PRO A 238 8.37 38.25 -8.53
C PRO A 238 8.17 37.66 -9.92
N ASN A 239 8.19 36.33 -10.00
CA ASN A 239 7.81 35.56 -11.20
C ASN A 239 6.55 34.72 -10.96
N ILE A 240 6.04 34.72 -9.72
CA ILE A 240 4.69 34.27 -9.39
C ILE A 240 4.03 35.34 -8.52
N GLU A 241 2.81 35.74 -8.86
CA GLU A 241 2.02 36.72 -8.11
C GLU A 241 0.64 36.12 -7.78
N VAL A 242 0.30 36.09 -6.49
CA VAL A 242 -1.03 35.73 -5.99
C VAL A 242 -1.85 37.00 -5.82
N ILE A 243 -3.06 36.98 -6.36
CA ILE A 243 -4.01 38.10 -6.36
C ILE A 243 -5.28 37.62 -5.68
N ASN A 244 -5.67 38.26 -4.57
CA ASN A 244 -6.95 38.00 -3.94
C ASN A 244 -8.07 38.78 -4.66
N LEU A 245 -9.17 38.08 -4.98
CA LEU A 245 -10.37 38.61 -5.62
C LEU A 245 -11.58 38.66 -4.67
N SER A 246 -11.39 38.59 -3.35
CA SER A 246 -12.45 38.64 -2.34
C SER A 246 -13.45 39.79 -2.55
N ASP A 247 -13.01 40.94 -3.08
CA ASP A 247 -13.85 42.11 -3.38
C ASP A 247 -14.46 42.13 -4.82
N ARG A 248 -14.19 41.10 -5.64
CA ARG A 248 -14.58 41.00 -7.06
C ARG A 248 -15.23 39.64 -7.38
N SER A 249 -16.16 39.22 -6.53
CA SER A 249 -16.75 37.87 -6.48
C SER A 249 -17.47 37.37 -7.73
N ASP A 250 -17.63 38.19 -8.77
CA ASP A 250 -18.41 37.83 -9.96
C ASP A 250 -17.62 36.93 -10.94
N ASP A 251 -16.30 36.85 -10.82
CA ASP A 251 -15.42 36.16 -11.79
C ASP A 251 -14.99 34.74 -11.36
N ILE A 252 -15.00 34.43 -10.06
CA ILE A 252 -14.53 33.15 -9.51
C ILE A 252 -15.45 32.72 -8.35
N GLN A 253 -15.74 31.42 -8.23
CA GLN A 253 -16.46 30.86 -7.07
C GLN A 253 -15.47 30.45 -5.97
N ARG A 254 -15.93 30.28 -4.73
CA ARG A 254 -15.12 29.66 -3.66
C ARG A 254 -14.51 28.34 -4.12
N ASP A 255 -13.31 28.03 -3.63
CA ASP A 255 -12.43 26.94 -4.09
C ASP A 255 -12.00 27.03 -5.57
N GLY A 256 -12.39 28.09 -6.28
CA GLY A 256 -12.01 28.34 -7.67
C GLY A 256 -10.69 29.10 -7.78
N TYR A 257 -10.05 28.97 -8.95
CA TYR A 257 -8.85 29.73 -9.28
C TYR A 257 -8.79 30.07 -10.77
N ILE A 258 -8.04 31.12 -11.09
CA ILE A 258 -7.54 31.40 -12.44
C ILE A 258 -6.02 31.38 -12.38
N LEU A 259 -5.40 30.53 -13.21
CA LEU A 259 -3.95 30.45 -13.38
C LEU A 259 -3.60 30.96 -14.78
N ASN A 260 -2.95 32.12 -14.84
CA ASN A 260 -2.42 32.67 -16.08
C ASN A 260 -0.90 32.55 -16.09
N ILE A 261 -0.35 31.99 -17.16
CA ILE A 261 1.09 31.83 -17.34
C ILE A 261 1.49 32.67 -18.55
N TYR A 262 2.11 33.81 -18.29
CA TYR A 262 2.62 34.72 -19.32
C TYR A 262 4.13 34.59 -19.45
N GLU A 263 4.72 35.26 -20.43
CA GLU A 263 6.17 35.38 -20.51
C GLU A 263 6.72 36.11 -19.27
N GLY A 264 7.53 35.42 -18.48
CA GLY A 264 8.22 35.97 -17.30
C GLY A 264 7.41 36.10 -16.01
N ILE A 265 6.08 35.91 -16.03
CA ILE A 265 5.23 36.03 -14.83
C ILE A 265 4.06 35.04 -14.85
N ILE A 266 3.81 34.41 -13.70
CA ILE A 266 2.63 33.59 -13.43
C ILE A 266 1.71 34.36 -12.49
N GLN A 267 0.43 34.46 -12.83
CA GLN A 267 -0.58 35.08 -12.00
C GLN A 267 -1.57 34.03 -11.51
N ILE A 268 -1.74 33.96 -10.19
CA ILE A 268 -2.72 33.11 -9.52
C ILE A 268 -3.80 34.02 -8.93
N LYS A 269 -5.03 33.91 -9.42
CA LYS A 269 -6.16 34.67 -8.88
C LYS A 269 -7.10 33.74 -8.12
N VAL A 270 -7.39 34.09 -6.87
CA VAL A 270 -8.14 33.25 -5.92
C VAL A 270 -8.99 34.10 -5.00
N ILE A 271 -9.99 33.49 -4.35
CA ILE A 271 -10.81 34.16 -3.32
C ILE A 271 -10.48 33.63 -1.93
N ASP A 272 -10.02 32.38 -1.85
CA ASP A 272 -9.75 31.66 -0.62
C ASP A 272 -8.52 30.77 -0.77
N LYS A 273 -8.08 30.23 0.37
CA LYS A 273 -6.91 29.34 0.44
C LYS A 273 -7.09 28.02 -0.29
N SER A 274 -8.32 27.49 -0.40
CA SER A 274 -8.60 26.27 -1.16
C SER A 274 -8.30 26.47 -2.64
N GLY A 275 -8.76 27.58 -3.22
CA GLY A 275 -8.45 27.97 -4.60
C GLY A 275 -6.94 28.09 -4.83
N LEU A 276 -6.22 28.68 -3.86
CA LEU A 276 -4.75 28.77 -3.91
C LEU A 276 -4.09 27.38 -3.91
N SER A 277 -4.52 26.48 -3.03
CA SER A 277 -4.04 25.10 -2.98
C SER A 277 -4.23 24.37 -4.32
N HIS A 278 -5.40 24.54 -4.95
CA HIS A 278 -5.67 23.97 -6.28
C HIS A 278 -4.82 24.59 -7.39
N ALA A 279 -4.62 25.92 -7.38
CA ALA A 279 -3.78 26.62 -8.35
C ALA A 279 -2.32 26.16 -8.26
N LEU A 280 -1.76 26.10 -7.05
CA LEU A 280 -0.38 25.67 -6.81
C LEU A 280 -0.17 24.20 -7.15
N THR A 281 -1.15 23.34 -6.87
CA THR A 281 -1.11 21.92 -7.28
C THR A 281 -1.14 21.77 -8.81
N SER A 282 -1.90 22.63 -9.49
CA SER A 282 -1.96 22.62 -10.96
C SER A 282 -0.66 23.15 -11.56
N LEU A 283 -0.09 24.20 -10.98
CA LEU A 283 1.21 24.76 -11.39
C LEU A 283 2.35 23.76 -11.19
N LEU A 284 2.39 23.05 -10.05
CA LEU A 284 3.37 22.01 -9.78
C LEU A 284 3.33 20.91 -10.86
N GLN A 285 2.15 20.46 -11.27
CA GLN A 285 2.00 19.46 -12.33
C GLN A 285 2.55 19.95 -13.67
N LEU A 286 2.29 21.22 -14.01
CA LEU A 286 2.86 21.81 -15.23
C LEU A 286 4.40 21.83 -15.19
N PHE A 287 5.00 22.21 -14.06
CA PHE A 287 6.45 22.22 -13.91
C PHE A 287 7.05 20.80 -13.92
N MET A 288 6.41 19.83 -13.27
CA MET A 288 6.84 18.43 -13.30
C MET A 288 6.78 17.85 -14.72
N ASN A 289 5.73 18.17 -15.47
CA ASN A 289 5.60 17.74 -16.86
C ASN A 289 6.68 18.38 -17.74
N ALA A 290 6.92 19.68 -17.61
CA ALA A 290 7.99 20.38 -18.34
C ALA A 290 9.36 19.74 -18.10
N LYS A 291 9.70 19.46 -16.83
CA LYS A 291 10.95 18.77 -16.44
C LYS A 291 11.06 17.38 -17.07
N ASN A 292 10.00 16.58 -17.02
CA ASN A 292 9.98 15.21 -17.58
C ASN A 292 10.06 15.19 -19.12
N GLU A 293 9.50 16.19 -19.77
CA GLU A 293 9.53 16.35 -21.23
C GLU A 293 10.86 16.94 -21.75
N GLY A 294 11.77 17.34 -20.86
CA GLY A 294 13.05 17.98 -21.22
C GLY A 294 12.88 19.39 -21.79
N SER A 295 11.73 20.02 -21.53
CA SER A 295 11.46 21.41 -21.88
C SER A 295 11.97 22.30 -20.74
N ASN A 296 13.21 22.77 -20.85
CA ASN A 296 13.77 23.82 -20.00
C ASN A 296 13.34 25.20 -20.52
#